data_AF-A0A075I915-F1
#
_entry.id   AF-A0A075I915-F1
#
_cell.length_a   1.000
_cell.length_b   1.000
_cell.length_c   1.000
_cell.angle_alpha   90.00
_cell.angle_beta   90.00
_cell.angle_gamma   90.00
#
_symmetry.space_group_name_H-M   'P 1'
#
loop_
_entity.id
_entity.type
_entity.pdbx_description
1 polymer ?
#
loop_
_entity_poly.entity_id
_entity_poly.type
_entity_poly.pdbx_seq_one_letter_code
_entity_poly.pdbx_strand_id
1 'polypeptide(L)'
;MNSKAIITSALPYANGEIHLGHVASTYLPADVTTRFLRQKGVEVYYICASDDFGTPILIQSEKEGKTPEEYVEYWNKRDSEDFAAFNIKFDFFYKTSSLENRQFVQDVFKKLEQAGHIYENEIIQLYCNTDKKFLPDRYVIGTCPYCKANDQYSDLCEKCGRVPDEIENPHCSICGQIPVKEKQSIIFSS
;
A
#
# COMPACT_ATOMS: atom_id res chain seq x y z
N MET A 1 -1.47 -39.22 6.21
CA MET A 1 -2.30 -38.07 5.80
C MET A 1 -1.38 -37.08 5.13
N ASN A 2 -1.57 -36.78 3.85
CA ASN A 2 -0.82 -35.71 3.19
C ASN A 2 -1.48 -34.38 3.59
N SER A 3 -0.95 -33.74 4.61
CA SER A 3 -1.38 -32.41 5.01
C SER A 3 -0.96 -31.40 3.95
N LYS A 4 -1.84 -30.44 3.64
CA LYS A 4 -1.58 -29.32 2.75
C LYS A 4 -1.51 -28.03 3.53
N ALA A 5 -0.63 -27.12 3.14
CA ALA A 5 -0.49 -25.80 3.75
C ALA A 5 -0.26 -24.71 2.70
N ILE A 6 -0.77 -23.52 2.98
CA ILE A 6 -0.46 -22.30 2.25
C ILE A 6 0.20 -21.36 3.24
N ILE A 7 1.41 -20.92 2.92
CA ILE A 7 2.15 -19.91 3.68
C ILE A 7 2.13 -18.63 2.85
N THR A 8 1.80 -17.52 3.50
CA THR A 8 1.88 -16.18 2.92
C THR A 8 2.79 -15.30 3.76
N SER A 9 3.32 -14.26 3.14
CA SER A 9 3.97 -13.15 3.83
C SER A 9 3.23 -11.86 3.50
N ALA A 10 3.43 -10.83 4.33
CA ALA A 10 2.97 -9.49 4.00
C ALA A 10 3.56 -9.06 2.65
N LEU A 11 2.71 -8.44 1.83
CA LEU A 11 3.10 -8.02 0.48
C LEU A 11 4.09 -6.85 0.60
N PRO A 12 5.30 -6.93 0.01
CA PRO A 12 6.20 -5.79 -0.06
C PRO A 12 5.55 -4.66 -0.86
N TYR A 13 5.62 -3.44 -0.33
CA TYR A 13 5.10 -2.25 -1.00
C TYR A 13 6.02 -1.83 -2.15
N ALA A 14 5.49 -1.72 -3.37
CA ALA A 14 6.24 -1.48 -4.60
C ALA A 14 6.72 -0.03 -4.76
N ASN A 15 7.40 0.52 -3.74
CA ASN A 15 7.80 1.93 -3.67
C ASN A 15 9.11 2.14 -2.89
N GLY A 16 9.95 1.12 -2.76
CA GLY A 16 11.22 1.24 -2.06
C GLY A 16 11.92 -0.09 -1.81
N GLU A 17 13.19 0.00 -1.41
CA GLU A 17 14.02 -1.17 -1.17
C GLU A 17 13.61 -1.96 0.08
N ILE A 18 13.76 -3.28 -0.01
CA ILE A 18 13.58 -4.19 1.13
C ILE A 18 14.83 -4.14 2.03
N HIS A 19 14.68 -3.57 3.22
CA HIS A 19 15.74 -3.60 4.24
C HIS A 19 15.70 -4.87 5.11
N LEU A 20 16.79 -5.14 5.83
CA LEU A 20 16.96 -6.32 6.70
C LEU A 20 15.85 -6.51 7.74
N GLY A 21 15.25 -5.42 8.23
CA GLY A 21 14.11 -5.50 9.15
C GLY A 21 12.94 -6.32 8.57
N HIS A 22 12.54 -6.04 7.33
CA HIS A 22 11.46 -6.77 6.65
C HIS A 22 11.81 -8.24 6.44
N VAL A 23 13.05 -8.51 6.02
CA VAL A 23 13.55 -9.88 5.83
C VAL A 23 13.48 -10.67 7.14
N ALA A 24 14.03 -10.11 8.21
CA ALA A 24 14.10 -10.76 9.52
C ALA A 24 12.71 -10.96 10.15
N SER A 25 11.81 -9.99 10.02
CA SER A 25 10.50 -10.03 10.68
C SER A 25 9.47 -10.90 9.94
N THR A 26 9.51 -10.89 8.62
CA THR A 26 8.37 -11.35 7.79
C THR A 26 8.77 -12.54 6.92
N TYR A 27 9.77 -12.35 6.06
CA TYR A 27 10.02 -13.30 4.97
C TYR A 27 10.89 -14.48 5.39
N LEU A 28 11.90 -14.26 6.23
CA LEU A 28 12.78 -15.32 6.72
C LEU A 28 12.04 -16.32 7.62
N PRO A 29 11.20 -15.90 8.61
CA PRO A 29 10.44 -16.86 9.40
C PRO A 29 9.47 -17.71 8.56
N ALA A 30 8.83 -17.10 7.55
CA ALA A 30 7.93 -17.81 6.63
C ALA A 30 8.69 -18.81 5.74
N ASP A 31 9.86 -18.45 5.22
CA ASP A 31 10.71 -19.36 4.42
C ASP A 31 11.21 -20.55 5.27
N VAL A 32 11.70 -20.28 6.49
CA VAL A 32 12.13 -21.34 7.44
C VAL A 32 10.98 -22.30 7.75
N THR A 33 9.79 -21.76 8.03
CA THR A 33 8.58 -22.56 8.30
C THR A 33 8.19 -23.41 7.10
N THR A 34 8.22 -22.83 5.91
CA THR A 34 7.92 -23.55 4.66
C THR A 34 8.89 -24.72 4.45
N ARG A 35 10.19 -24.50 4.60
CA ARG A 35 11.21 -25.55 4.48
C ARG A 35 11.02 -26.65 5.51
N PHE A 36 10.72 -26.29 6.76
CA PHE A 36 10.44 -27.25 7.81
C PHE A 36 9.22 -28.13 7.48
N LEU A 37 8.12 -27.53 7.02
CA LEU A 37 6.92 -28.26 6.61
C LEU A 37 7.20 -29.21 5.45
N ARG A 38 7.97 -28.78 4.44
CA ARG A 38 8.41 -29.64 3.33
C ARG A 38 9.20 -30.84 3.82
N GLN A 39 10.15 -30.64 4.75
CA GLN A 39 10.93 -31.74 5.33
C GLN A 39 10.07 -32.72 6.12
N LYS A 40 8.93 -32.27 6.67
CA LYS A 40 7.95 -33.13 7.34
C LYS A 40 6.99 -33.85 6.37
N GLY A 41 7.18 -33.69 5.05
CA GLY A 41 6.33 -34.31 4.03
C GLY A 41 4.98 -33.60 3.82
N VAL A 42 4.84 -32.35 4.28
CA VAL A 42 3.67 -31.51 4.02
C VAL A 42 3.77 -30.92 2.61
N GLU A 43 2.68 -31.00 1.84
CA GLU A 43 2.55 -30.29 0.57
C GLU A 43 2.28 -28.82 0.86
N VAL A 44 3.29 -27.96 0.71
CA VAL A 44 3.21 -26.55 1.09
C VAL A 44 3.58 -25.61 -0.05
N TYR A 45 2.72 -24.60 -0.24
CA TYR A 45 2.92 -23.50 -1.18
C TYR A 45 3.21 -22.22 -0.41
N TYR A 46 4.36 -21.61 -0.66
CA TYR A 46 4.75 -20.31 -0.15
C TYR A 46 4.56 -19.26 -1.24
N ILE A 47 3.58 -18.38 -1.04
CA ILE A 47 3.15 -17.37 -2.00
C ILE A 47 3.30 -15.96 -1.45
N CYS A 48 3.69 -15.04 -2.32
CA CYS A 48 3.73 -13.61 -2.04
C CYS A 48 3.50 -12.82 -3.35
N ALA A 49 3.38 -11.51 -3.24
CA ALA A 49 3.21 -10.60 -4.37
C ALA A 49 3.63 -9.19 -3.96
N SER A 50 4.00 -8.34 -4.91
CA SER A 50 4.13 -6.90 -4.64
C SER A 50 2.76 -6.25 -4.45
N ASP A 51 2.69 -5.28 -3.53
CA ASP A 51 1.56 -4.37 -3.41
C ASP A 51 1.79 -3.13 -4.29
N ASP A 52 1.03 -3.08 -5.38
CA ASP A 52 1.24 -2.16 -6.50
C ASP A 52 0.35 -0.90 -6.45
N PHE A 53 -0.50 -0.75 -5.43
CA PHE A 53 -1.47 0.35 -5.39
C PHE A 53 -1.22 1.31 -4.24
N GLY A 54 -1.52 2.59 -4.47
CA GLY A 54 -1.51 3.61 -3.42
C GLY A 54 -0.97 4.95 -3.90
N THR A 55 -1.31 6.00 -3.16
CA THR A 55 -0.88 7.36 -3.43
C THR A 55 0.64 7.54 -3.52
N PRO A 56 1.48 6.95 -2.63
CA PRO A 56 2.93 7.09 -2.73
C PRO A 56 3.50 6.62 -4.08
N ILE A 57 3.03 5.47 -4.60
CA ILE A 57 3.42 4.95 -5.92
C ILE A 57 3.09 5.96 -7.02
N LEU A 58 1.88 6.53 -7.02
CA LEU A 58 1.49 7.52 -8.02
C LEU A 58 2.37 8.78 -7.97
N ILE A 59 2.62 9.32 -6.77
CA ILE A 59 3.48 10.49 -6.59
C ILE A 59 4.90 10.20 -7.07
N GLN A 60 5.44 9.02 -6.75
CA GLN A 60 6.82 8.68 -7.07
C GLN A 60 6.98 8.33 -8.55
N SER A 61 6.02 7.66 -9.17
CA SER A 61 6.03 7.41 -10.62
C SER A 61 5.98 8.71 -11.42
N GLU A 62 5.13 9.66 -11.01
CA GLU A 62 5.06 11.00 -11.61
C GLU A 62 6.40 11.75 -11.47
N LYS A 63 7.04 11.72 -10.29
CA LYS A 63 8.36 12.32 -10.07
C LYS A 63 9.46 11.72 -10.94
N GLU A 64 9.39 10.42 -11.20
CA GLU A 64 10.35 9.70 -12.06
C GLU A 64 10.02 9.77 -13.55
N GLY A 65 8.92 10.41 -13.94
CA GLY A 65 8.46 10.47 -15.33
C GLY A 65 8.07 9.10 -15.89
N LYS A 66 7.60 8.19 -15.04
CA LYS A 66 7.15 6.83 -15.39
C LYS A 66 5.65 6.69 -15.22
N THR A 67 5.04 5.76 -15.94
CA THR A 67 3.68 5.31 -15.61
C THR A 67 3.69 4.50 -14.30
N PRO A 68 2.58 4.46 -13.54
CA PRO A 68 2.48 3.59 -12.36
C PRO A 68 2.78 2.12 -12.68
N GLU A 69 2.34 1.63 -13.85
CA GLU A 69 2.58 0.27 -14.30
C GLU A 69 4.07 -0.04 -14.48
N GLU A 70 4.81 0.83 -15.18
CA GLU A 70 6.26 0.68 -15.35
C GLU A 70 6.99 0.78 -14.00
N TYR A 71 6.51 1.64 -13.11
CA TYR A 71 7.10 1.86 -11.80
C TYR A 71 7.01 0.61 -10.92
N VAL A 72 5.82 0.01 -10.82
CA VAL A 72 5.61 -1.20 -9.99
C VAL A 72 6.22 -2.44 -10.63
N GLU A 73 6.29 -2.53 -11.97
CA GLU A 73 6.98 -3.62 -12.66
C GLU A 73 8.48 -3.62 -12.37
N TYR A 74 9.10 -2.43 -12.32
CA TYR A 74 10.49 -2.30 -11.90
C TYR A 74 10.70 -2.82 -10.47
N TRP A 75 9.89 -2.37 -9.51
CA TRP A 75 10.03 -2.78 -8.11
C TRP A 75 9.72 -4.26 -7.88
N ASN A 76 8.68 -4.79 -8.53
CA ASN A 76 8.36 -6.21 -8.44
C ASN A 76 9.54 -7.10 -8.86
N LYS A 77 10.21 -6.74 -9.96
CA LYS A 77 11.41 -7.44 -10.43
C LYS A 77 12.56 -7.29 -9.43
N ARG A 78 12.81 -6.07 -8.96
CA ARG A 78 13.89 -5.76 -8.00
C ARG A 78 13.74 -6.56 -6.70
N ASP A 79 12.54 -6.56 -6.11
CA ASP A 79 12.23 -7.29 -4.88
C ASP A 79 12.40 -8.80 -5.08
N SER A 80 11.94 -9.34 -6.20
CA SER A 80 12.10 -10.76 -6.54
C SER A 80 13.58 -11.17 -6.62
N GLU A 81 14.42 -10.32 -7.25
CA GLU A 81 15.87 -10.53 -7.31
C GLU A 81 16.52 -10.47 -5.92
N ASP A 82 16.14 -9.50 -5.09
CA ASP A 82 16.69 -9.34 -3.75
C ASP A 82 16.29 -10.52 -2.84
N PHE A 83 15.03 -10.97 -2.86
CA PHE A 83 14.60 -12.17 -2.12
C PHE A 83 15.35 -13.44 -2.59
N ALA A 84 15.55 -13.59 -3.90
CA ALA A 84 16.33 -14.71 -4.43
C ALA A 84 17.79 -14.66 -3.94
N ALA A 85 18.40 -13.47 -3.84
CA ALA A 85 19.75 -13.30 -3.30
C ALA A 85 19.84 -13.66 -1.81
N PHE A 86 18.78 -13.42 -1.03
CA PHE A 86 18.65 -13.91 0.35
C PHE A 86 18.31 -15.40 0.45
N ASN A 87 18.17 -16.11 -0.69
CA ASN A 87 17.74 -17.50 -0.77
C ASN A 87 16.34 -17.74 -0.16
N ILE A 88 15.50 -16.71 -0.14
CA ILE A 88 14.07 -16.85 0.16
C ILE A 88 13.40 -17.41 -1.10
N LYS A 89 12.67 -18.52 -0.95
CA LYS A 89 12.10 -19.24 -2.09
C LYS A 89 10.59 -19.30 -2.02
N PHE A 90 9.95 -18.38 -2.75
CA PHE A 90 8.54 -18.47 -3.06
C PHE A 90 8.30 -19.53 -4.15
N ASP A 91 7.18 -20.24 -4.09
CA ASP A 91 6.70 -21.04 -5.23
C ASP A 91 6.08 -20.13 -6.30
N PHE A 92 5.51 -19.01 -5.86
CA PHE A 92 4.96 -18.01 -6.76
C PHE A 92 5.06 -16.62 -6.10
N PHE A 93 5.72 -15.70 -6.81
CA PHE A 93 5.82 -14.29 -6.47
C PHE A 93 5.13 -13.48 -7.58
N TYR A 94 4.07 -12.78 -7.24
CA TYR A 94 3.20 -12.13 -8.23
C TYR A 94 3.00 -10.65 -7.93
N LYS A 95 1.86 -10.08 -8.34
CA LYS A 95 1.59 -8.65 -8.24
C LYS A 95 0.10 -8.36 -8.05
N THR A 96 -0.25 -7.40 -7.19
CA THR A 96 -1.66 -7.07 -6.92
C THR A 96 -2.33 -6.37 -8.10
N SER A 97 -1.57 -5.76 -9.00
CA SER A 97 -2.06 -5.13 -10.24
C SER A 97 -2.53 -6.10 -11.31
N SER A 98 -2.40 -7.42 -11.09
CA SER A 98 -2.83 -8.47 -12.02
C SER A 98 -4.32 -8.45 -12.37
N LEU A 99 -4.66 -9.00 -13.54
CA LEU A 99 -6.03 -9.03 -14.04
C LEU A 99 -6.92 -9.87 -13.13
N GLU A 100 -6.41 -11.02 -12.69
CA GLU A 100 -7.08 -11.98 -11.83
C GLU A 100 -7.43 -11.36 -10.48
N ASN A 101 -6.48 -10.63 -9.87
CA ASN A 101 -6.74 -9.95 -8.60
C ASN A 101 -7.76 -8.82 -8.75
N ARG A 102 -7.68 -8.03 -9.83
CA ARG A 102 -8.69 -6.99 -10.12
C ARG A 102 -10.10 -7.59 -10.25
N GLN A 103 -10.23 -8.69 -11.00
CA GLN A 103 -11.51 -9.39 -11.16
C GLN A 103 -12.01 -9.96 -9.83
N PHE A 104 -11.12 -10.58 -9.04
CA PHE A 104 -11.46 -11.16 -7.75
C PHE A 104 -11.94 -10.09 -6.76
N VAL A 105 -11.21 -8.97 -6.63
CA VAL A 105 -11.60 -7.87 -5.74
C VAL A 105 -12.94 -7.27 -6.16
N GLN A 106 -13.19 -7.08 -7.47
CA GLN A 106 -14.48 -6.59 -7.96
C GLN A 106 -15.63 -7.56 -7.67
N ASP A 107 -15.40 -8.87 -7.77
CA ASP A 107 -16.39 -9.90 -7.42
C ASP A 107 -16.69 -9.91 -5.92
N VAL A 108 -15.65 -9.86 -5.07
CA VAL A 108 -15.82 -9.76 -3.61
C VAL A 108 -16.58 -8.50 -3.24
N PHE A 109 -16.23 -7.35 -3.81
CA PHE A 109 -16.93 -6.08 -3.57
C PHE A 109 -18.42 -6.20 -3.91
N LYS A 110 -18.76 -6.72 -5.11
CA LYS A 110 -20.16 -6.89 -5.53
C LYS A 110 -20.94 -7.82 -4.60
N LYS A 111 -20.31 -8.88 -4.09
CA LYS A 111 -20.95 -9.80 -3.13
C LYS A 111 -21.22 -9.10 -1.79
N LEU A 112 -20.29 -8.30 -1.30
CA LEU A 112 -20.48 -7.50 -0.08
C LEU A 112 -21.58 -6.46 -0.27
N GLU A 113 -21.62 -5.80 -1.43
CA GLU A 113 -22.66 -4.84 -1.79
C GLU A 113 -24.04 -5.49 -1.84
N GLN A 114 -24.18 -6.63 -2.52
CA GLN A 114 -25.43 -7.39 -2.60
C GLN A 114 -25.89 -7.93 -1.24
N ALA A 115 -24.96 -8.21 -0.33
CA ALA A 115 -25.25 -8.65 1.03
C ALA A 115 -25.58 -7.48 1.98
N GLY A 116 -25.56 -6.22 1.50
CA GLY A 116 -25.87 -5.04 2.31
C GLY A 116 -24.74 -4.65 3.29
N HIS A 117 -23.53 -5.16 3.07
CA HIS A 117 -22.34 -4.79 3.86
C HIS A 117 -21.61 -3.56 3.33
N ILE A 118 -22.10 -2.97 2.23
CA ILE A 118 -21.53 -1.77 1.63
C ILE A 118 -22.56 -0.65 1.72
N TYR A 119 -22.13 0.51 2.19
CA TYR A 119 -22.96 1.71 2.23
C TYR A 119 -22.15 2.93 1.80
N GLU A 120 -22.85 3.93 1.28
CA GLU A 120 -22.26 5.19 0.84
C GLU A 120 -22.51 6.27 1.90
N ASN A 121 -21.50 7.11 2.15
CA ASN A 121 -21.65 8.27 3.01
C ASN A 121 -20.90 9.48 2.43
N GLU A 122 -21.45 10.67 2.63
CA GLU A 122 -20.77 11.91 2.25
C GLU A 122 -19.75 12.26 3.32
N ILE A 123 -18.50 12.46 2.92
CA ILE A 123 -17.46 13.04 3.75
C ILE A 123 -17.03 14.40 3.21
N ILE A 124 -16.47 15.22 4.09
CA ILE A 124 -15.81 16.48 3.70
C ILE A 124 -14.32 16.17 3.56
N GLN A 125 -13.78 16.41 2.37
CA GLN A 125 -12.36 16.20 2.06
C GLN A 125 -11.76 17.47 1.45
N LEU A 126 -10.44 17.63 1.56
CA LEU A 126 -9.72 18.73 0.95
C LEU A 126 -9.62 18.51 -0.58
N TYR A 127 -9.84 19.56 -1.36
CA TYR A 127 -9.79 19.57 -2.82
C TYR A 127 -8.90 20.71 -3.32
N CYS A 128 -8.04 20.41 -4.30
CA CYS A 128 -7.22 21.41 -4.97
C CYS A 128 -7.88 21.85 -6.28
N ASN A 129 -8.30 23.12 -6.34
CA ASN A 129 -8.91 23.69 -7.55
C ASN A 129 -7.94 23.79 -8.74
N THR A 130 -6.64 23.92 -8.47
CA THR A 130 -5.60 24.03 -9.50
C THR A 130 -5.31 22.68 -10.14
N ASP A 131 -5.09 21.64 -9.32
CA ASP A 131 -4.78 20.29 -9.81
C ASP A 131 -6.05 19.48 -10.14
N LYS A 132 -7.23 20.01 -9.78
CA LYS A 132 -8.55 19.42 -9.97
C LYS A 132 -8.68 18.02 -9.38
N LYS A 133 -8.16 17.82 -8.17
CA LYS A 133 -8.13 16.53 -7.47
C LYS A 133 -8.47 16.70 -5.99
N PHE A 134 -9.15 15.69 -5.43
CA PHE A 134 -9.22 15.51 -3.99
C PHE A 134 -7.84 15.18 -3.45
N LEU A 135 -7.56 15.65 -2.23
CA LEU A 135 -6.29 15.48 -1.55
C LEU A 135 -6.47 14.48 -0.41
N PRO A 136 -6.18 13.19 -0.63
CA PRO A 136 -5.89 12.24 0.45
C PRO A 136 -4.74 12.73 1.33
N ASP A 137 -4.55 12.13 2.49
CA ASP A 137 -3.69 12.68 3.53
C ASP A 137 -2.26 13.05 3.07
N ARG A 138 -1.64 12.22 2.23
CA ARG A 138 -0.28 12.50 1.71
C ARG A 138 -0.19 13.59 0.64
N TYR A 139 -1.33 14.07 0.17
CA TYR A 139 -1.42 15.25 -0.70
C TYR A 139 -1.62 16.56 0.08
N VAL A 140 -1.80 16.47 1.40
CA VAL A 140 -1.97 17.62 2.27
C VAL A 140 -0.73 17.76 3.13
N ILE A 141 -0.04 18.88 2.95
CA ILE A 141 1.11 19.26 3.78
C ILE A 141 0.80 20.55 4.52
N GLY A 142 1.46 20.75 5.66
CA GLY A 142 1.19 21.89 6.53
C GLY A 142 2.06 21.89 7.78
N THR A 143 1.60 22.58 8.80
CA THR A 143 2.29 22.70 10.08
C THR A 143 1.72 21.71 11.09
N CYS A 144 2.60 20.94 11.75
CA CYS A 144 2.19 20.02 12.80
C CYS A 144 1.62 20.79 14.00
N PRO A 145 0.38 20.49 14.45
CA PRO A 145 -0.24 21.22 15.55
C PRO A 145 0.50 21.03 16.88
N TYR A 146 1.21 19.91 17.04
CA TYR A 146 1.90 19.52 18.28
C TYR A 146 3.31 20.09 18.42
N CYS A 147 4.16 19.93 17.40
CA CYS A 147 5.57 20.32 17.47
C CYS A 147 5.92 21.56 16.64
N LYS A 148 4.94 22.11 15.91
CA LYS A 148 5.10 23.30 15.05
C LYS A 148 6.14 23.15 13.93
N ALA A 149 6.50 21.92 13.60
CA ALA A 149 7.28 21.65 12.38
C ALA A 149 6.44 21.97 11.14
N ASN A 150 7.04 22.68 10.19
CA ASN A 150 6.46 22.94 8.88
C ASN A 150 6.63 21.73 7.94
N ASP A 151 5.94 21.75 6.81
CA ASP A 151 6.05 20.76 5.72
C ASP A 151 5.83 19.32 6.19
N GLN A 152 4.85 19.12 7.08
CA GLN A 152 4.47 17.80 7.60
C GLN A 152 3.22 17.29 6.87
N TYR A 153 3.06 15.96 6.75
CA TYR A 153 1.86 15.34 6.17
C TYR A 153 0.71 15.29 7.19
N SER A 154 -0.53 15.21 6.71
CA SER A 154 -1.71 15.11 7.60
C SER A 154 -1.90 13.73 8.23
N ASP A 155 -1.31 12.66 7.69
CA ASP A 155 -1.37 11.30 8.27
C ASP A 155 -0.29 11.03 9.32
N LEU A 156 0.88 11.68 9.22
CA LEU A 156 1.98 11.47 10.14
C LEU A 156 2.96 12.67 10.15
N CYS A 157 3.25 13.21 11.33
CA CYS A 157 4.36 14.13 11.50
C CYS A 157 5.68 13.37 11.62
N GLU A 158 6.56 13.50 10.63
CA GLU A 158 7.88 12.86 10.60
C GLU A 158 8.85 13.41 11.64
N LYS A 159 8.59 14.61 12.20
CA LYS A 159 9.43 15.21 13.25
C LYS A 159 9.14 14.68 14.65
N CYS A 160 7.87 14.54 15.03
CA CYS A 160 7.49 14.12 16.38
C CYS A 160 6.82 12.75 16.46
N GLY A 161 6.57 12.11 15.31
CA GLY A 161 5.97 10.77 15.21
C GLY A 161 4.48 10.70 15.58
N ARG A 162 3.81 11.84 15.80
CA ARG A 162 2.39 11.89 16.13
C ARG A 162 1.55 12.02 14.86
N VAL A 163 0.36 11.42 14.88
CA VAL A 163 -0.69 11.64 13.88
C VAL A 163 -1.38 12.97 14.21
N PRO A 164 -1.35 13.98 13.31
CA PRO A 164 -2.08 15.24 13.51
C PRO A 164 -3.60 15.02 13.54
N ASP A 165 -4.32 15.74 14.41
CA ASP A 165 -5.79 15.73 14.42
C ASP A 165 -6.34 16.57 13.24
N GLU A 166 -5.85 17.79 13.10
CA GLU A 166 -6.05 18.65 11.93
C GLU A 166 -4.74 19.39 11.66
N ILE A 167 -4.32 19.43 10.39
CA ILE A 167 -3.06 20.08 10.02
C ILE A 167 -3.25 21.60 9.90
N GLU A 168 -2.35 22.38 10.49
CA GLU A 168 -2.41 23.84 10.43
C GLU A 168 -1.86 24.35 9.08
N ASN A 169 -2.49 25.37 8.49
CA ASN A 169 -2.10 25.94 7.18
C ASN A 169 -1.93 24.88 6.08
N PRO A 170 -2.99 24.11 5.77
CA PRO A 170 -2.92 23.06 4.75
C PRO A 170 -2.63 23.68 3.37
N HIS A 171 -1.75 23.02 2.63
CA HIS A 171 -1.45 23.33 1.24
C HIS A 171 -1.25 22.02 0.44
N CYS A 172 -1.56 22.08 -0.85
CA CYS A 172 -1.39 20.94 -1.75
C CYS A 172 0.10 20.60 -1.90
N SER A 173 0.47 19.33 -1.70
CA SER A 173 1.86 18.89 -1.86
C SER A 173 2.37 18.91 -3.30
N ILE A 174 1.47 19.05 -4.28
CA ILE A 174 1.79 19.11 -5.71
C ILE A 174 2.11 20.55 -6.13
N CYS A 175 1.17 21.48 -5.92
CA CYS A 175 1.26 22.85 -6.44
C CYS A 175 1.41 23.95 -5.37
N GLY A 176 1.34 23.59 -4.08
CA GLY A 176 1.44 24.53 -2.96
C GLY A 176 0.21 25.41 -2.72
N GLN A 177 -0.87 25.25 -3.50
CA GLN A 177 -2.09 26.05 -3.33
C GLN A 177 -2.90 25.62 -2.10
N ILE A 178 -3.65 26.58 -1.53
CA ILE A 178 -4.53 26.35 -0.39
C ILE A 178 -5.75 25.53 -0.88
N PRO A 179 -5.99 24.33 -0.33
CA PRO A 179 -7.14 23.53 -0.70
C PRO A 179 -8.43 24.06 -0.08
N VAL A 180 -9.56 23.67 -0.66
CA VAL A 180 -10.90 23.97 -0.17
C VAL A 180 -11.57 22.70 0.36
N LYS A 181 -12.53 22.84 1.29
CA LYS A 181 -13.34 21.73 1.79
C LYS A 181 -14.47 21.45 0.79
N GLU A 182 -14.49 20.27 0.20
CA GLU A 182 -15.55 19.81 -0.69
C GLU A 182 -16.18 18.51 -0.19
N LYS A 183 -17.44 18.29 -0.55
CA LYS A 183 -18.14 17.04 -0.25
C LYS A 183 -17.79 15.99 -1.29
N GLN A 184 -17.54 14.77 -0.82
CA GLN A 184 -17.35 13.60 -1.67
C GLN A 184 -18.12 12.41 -1.09
N SER A 185 -18.83 11.71 -1.97
CA SER A 185 -19.39 10.40 -1.68
C SER A 185 -18.28 9.35 -1.62
N ILE A 186 -18.15 8.68 -0.47
CA ILE A 186 -17.22 7.57 -0.26
C ILE A 186 -18.00 6.33 0.17
N ILE A 187 -17.49 5.18 -0.27
CA ILE A 187 -18.06 3.87 0.03
C ILE A 187 -17.36 3.28 1.25
N PHE A 188 -18.15 2.77 2.18
CA PHE A 188 -17.73 2.15 3.43
C PHE A 188 -18.24 0.72 3.51
N SER A 189 -17.55 -0.13 4.28
CA SER A 189 -18.04 -1.47 4.64
C SER A 189 -18.46 -1.52 6.11
N SER A 190 -19.62 -2.12 6.40
CA SER A 190 -20.17 -2.31 7.76
C SER A 190 -19.82 -3.65 8.39
#